data_AF-A0A0P1A3Q7-F1
#
_entry.id   AF-A0A0P1A3Q7-F1
#
_cell.length_a   1.000
_cell.length_b   1.000
_cell.length_c   1.000
_cell.angle_alpha   90.00
_cell.angle_beta   90.00
_cell.angle_gamma   90.00
#
_symmetry.space_group_name_H-M   'P 1'
#
loop_
_entity.id
_entity.type
_entity.pdbx_description
1 polymer ?
#
loop_
_entity_poly.entity_id
_entity_poly.type
_entity_poly.pdbx_seq_one_letter_code
_entity_poly.pdbx_strand_id
1 'polypeptide(L)'
;MSSSTCRLGRTEAKITSIDAVTDRLKATEEALRAAQATIARQKKREQELQKLVVSNGISYDATDVNPAIEAKVSALKAVHEQKVRALMRSINQLQDQLKELKIQESEHRRSALIQKLRREQREQELVIDVLKQTLQEKLPEFQSSRAIVNDFVLKKTVGGPVRFRSKTREELENELKALEKKFQQTEEKFKRDDLPIAFPKDQKKYDSDGEGDCDFRIGKEPNNNTIIDDEQRHDEIEQLRLQHASKSVTIQAQAAELSEAYAELDRLRAVEDQIVRKKNKIIFLREQIDRQQEQNVELIREKEALAEKCLQLQEETLFIRDLNVEDASAKDEERLQLLELIQTLRSREMNLQDESEQKQKSWAKERDIVHQKIRILEKEKKLLVDEACRWEEELANEQKKSDVSLKELHALRLIVNEEQNQKVMLVNKIEELDAELVQLKTLSQKECAYNTREAMEAVKALEVLVEKKTQAVKEVKCQFSAAKLLAHQAKKEKEKLLIRISKLEAELARRISY
;
A
#
# COMPACT_ATOMS: atom_id res chain seq x y z
N MET A 1 -12.53 -7.47 0.03
CA MET A 1 -11.09 -7.58 0.37
C MET A 1 -10.88 -6.85 1.70
N SER A 2 -11.22 -7.47 2.83
CA SER A 2 -11.75 -6.71 3.98
C SER A 2 -11.04 -7.00 5.32
N SER A 3 -9.78 -7.45 5.29
CA SER A 3 -9.06 -7.91 6.50
C SER A 3 -7.80 -7.10 6.84
N SER A 4 -7.32 -6.23 5.93
CA SER A 4 -6.08 -5.47 6.11
C SER A 4 -6.25 -4.27 7.05
N THR A 5 -7.37 -3.54 6.94
CA THR A 5 -7.62 -2.27 7.65
C THR A 5 -7.63 -2.42 9.17
N CYS A 6 -8.16 -3.53 9.69
CA CYS A 6 -8.26 -3.78 11.14
C CYS A 6 -6.92 -4.08 11.84
N ARG A 7 -5.80 -4.21 11.10
CA ARG A 7 -4.47 -4.45 11.69
C ARG A 7 -3.71 -3.16 12.01
N LEU A 8 -3.84 -2.12 11.19
CA LEU A 8 -3.10 -0.84 11.33
C LEU A 8 -3.45 -0.08 12.62
N GLY A 9 -4.74 0.17 12.85
CA GLY A 9 -5.22 0.85 14.07
C GLY A 9 -4.85 0.12 15.37
N ARG A 10 -4.57 -1.19 15.31
CA ARG A 10 -4.15 -2.00 16.47
C ARG A 10 -2.66 -1.93 16.77
N THR A 11 -1.85 -1.38 15.85
CA THR A 11 -0.47 -0.96 16.08
C THR A 11 -0.39 0.52 16.48
N GLU A 12 -1.16 1.39 15.83
CA GLU A 12 -1.20 2.84 16.15
C GLU A 12 -1.65 3.09 17.60
N ALA A 13 -2.74 2.45 18.04
CA ALA A 13 -3.24 2.54 19.41
C ALA A 13 -2.28 1.95 20.48
N LYS A 14 -1.23 1.23 20.08
CA LYS A 14 -0.15 0.78 20.98
C LYS A 14 1.02 1.74 21.03
N ILE A 15 1.28 2.49 19.96
CA ILE A 15 2.36 3.49 19.91
C ILE A 15 1.92 4.69 20.76
N THR A 16 0.72 5.22 20.53
CA THR A 16 0.16 6.31 21.34
C THR A 16 0.02 5.94 22.83
N SER A 17 -0.19 4.65 23.15
CA SER A 17 -0.18 4.13 24.52
C SER A 17 1.22 4.13 25.17
N ILE A 18 2.30 4.06 24.40
CA ILE A 18 3.68 4.14 24.91
C ILE A 18 4.03 5.61 25.13
N ASP A 19 3.78 6.45 24.13
CA ASP A 19 4.05 7.89 24.17
C ASP A 19 3.37 8.52 25.40
N ALA A 20 2.08 8.23 25.60
CA ALA A 20 1.29 8.69 26.74
C ALA A 20 1.79 8.20 28.13
N VAL A 21 2.53 7.08 28.21
CA VAL A 21 3.20 6.67 29.45
C VAL A 21 4.48 7.46 29.65
N THR A 22 5.28 7.67 28.60
CA THR A 22 6.52 8.48 28.70
C THR A 22 6.24 9.94 29.04
N ASP A 23 5.15 10.52 28.54
CA ASP A 23 4.79 11.91 28.86
C ASP A 23 4.22 12.07 30.28
N ARG A 24 3.49 11.08 30.79
CA ARG A 24 3.11 11.02 32.21
C ARG A 24 4.32 10.89 33.13
N LEU A 25 5.34 10.13 32.71
CA LEU A 25 6.60 9.97 33.43
C LEU A 25 7.35 11.30 33.49
N LYS A 26 7.53 12.00 32.36
CA LYS A 26 8.13 13.36 32.32
C LYS A 26 7.38 14.33 33.26
N ALA A 27 6.05 14.40 33.13
CA ALA A 27 5.23 15.30 33.93
C ALA A 27 5.30 15.01 35.45
N THR A 28 5.42 13.73 35.84
CA THR A 28 5.60 13.36 37.26
C THR A 28 7.02 13.61 37.76
N GLU A 29 8.06 13.49 36.93
CA GLU A 29 9.42 13.91 37.26
C GLU A 29 9.53 15.42 37.46
N GLU A 30 8.89 16.22 36.59
CA GLU A 30 8.82 17.67 36.71
C GLU A 30 8.05 18.11 37.96
N ALA A 31 6.91 17.47 38.25
CA ALA A 31 6.14 17.72 39.47
C ALA A 31 6.96 17.39 40.74
N LEU A 32 7.69 16.27 40.77
CA LEU A 32 8.58 15.92 41.87
C LEU A 32 9.73 16.93 42.02
N ARG A 33 10.37 17.33 40.91
CA ARG A 33 11.45 18.32 40.88
C ARG A 33 10.97 19.69 41.40
N ALA A 34 9.76 20.11 41.02
CA ALA A 34 9.12 21.32 41.53
C ALA A 34 8.82 21.23 43.04
N ALA A 35 8.26 20.11 43.51
CA ALA A 35 7.99 19.89 44.93
C ALA A 35 9.28 19.95 45.77
N GLN A 36 10.36 19.28 45.33
CA GLN A 36 11.68 19.34 45.96
C GLN A 36 12.25 20.77 45.97
N ALA A 37 12.15 21.50 44.86
CA ALA A 37 12.59 22.89 44.78
C ALA A 37 11.84 23.84 45.73
N THR A 38 10.54 23.60 45.98
CA THR A 38 9.80 24.42 46.97
C THR A 38 10.26 24.17 48.41
N ILE A 39 10.56 22.91 48.79
CA ILE A 39 11.15 22.60 50.10
C ILE A 39 12.56 23.20 50.23
N ALA A 40 13.40 23.13 49.19
CA ALA A 40 14.72 23.75 49.21
C ALA A 40 14.64 25.28 49.42
N ARG A 41 13.69 25.96 48.76
CA ARG A 41 13.41 27.39 48.97
C ARG A 41 12.89 27.69 50.39
N GLN A 42 12.04 26.85 50.96
CA GLN A 42 11.56 27.00 52.34
C GLN A 42 12.69 26.85 53.35
N LYS A 43 13.49 25.78 53.27
CA LYS A 43 14.67 25.58 54.14
C LYS A 43 15.69 26.71 54.04
N LYS A 44 15.95 27.25 52.84
CA LYS A 44 16.83 28.42 52.67
C LYS A 44 16.27 29.66 53.36
N ARG A 45 14.96 29.92 53.23
CA ARG A 45 14.28 31.02 53.92
C ARG A 45 14.25 30.84 55.44
N GLU A 46 14.12 29.62 55.95
CA GLU A 46 14.23 29.30 57.37
C GLU A 46 15.64 29.55 57.91
N GLN A 47 16.68 29.15 57.18
CA GLN A 47 18.07 29.45 57.53
C GLN A 47 18.37 30.95 57.51
N GLU A 48 17.79 31.70 56.57
CA GLU A 48 17.88 33.17 56.51
C GLU A 48 17.15 33.82 57.70
N LEU A 49 15.95 33.35 58.05
CA LEU A 49 15.22 33.81 59.23
C LEU A 49 15.93 33.47 60.54
N GLN A 50 16.52 32.27 60.67
CA GLN A 50 17.34 31.89 61.83
C GLN A 50 18.57 32.79 61.97
N LYS A 51 19.27 33.07 60.87
CA LYS A 51 20.38 34.04 60.86
C LYS A 51 19.94 35.43 61.30
N LEU A 52 18.78 35.90 60.85
CA LEU A 52 18.23 37.22 61.24
C LEU A 52 17.81 37.26 62.72
N VAL A 53 17.25 36.19 63.28
CA VAL A 53 16.93 36.11 64.72
C VAL A 53 18.21 36.15 65.56
N VAL A 54 19.25 35.43 65.14
CA VAL A 54 20.56 35.43 65.82
C VAL A 54 21.27 36.78 65.69
N SER A 55 21.25 37.42 64.51
CA SER A 55 21.90 38.73 64.31
C SER A 55 21.20 39.88 65.05
N ASN A 56 19.89 39.76 65.28
CA ASN A 56 19.09 40.79 65.95
C ASN A 56 19.15 40.70 67.49
N GLY A 57 19.99 39.81 68.05
CA GLY A 57 20.26 39.79 69.48
C GLY A 57 19.06 39.43 70.37
N ILE A 58 18.05 38.75 69.82
CA ILE A 58 16.89 38.30 70.59
C ILE A 58 17.31 37.11 71.45
N SER A 59 17.87 37.40 72.62
CA SER A 59 18.01 36.42 73.69
C SER A 59 16.63 35.88 74.07
N TYR A 60 16.58 34.60 74.42
CA TYR A 60 15.36 33.99 74.97
C TYR A 60 15.12 34.38 76.45
N ASP A 61 16.08 35.08 77.08
CA ASP A 61 15.97 35.55 78.47
C ASP A 61 15.27 36.92 78.56
N ALA A 62 13.94 36.92 78.38
CA ALA A 62 13.08 38.05 78.72
C ALA A 62 11.70 37.56 79.19
N THR A 63 11.44 37.58 80.50
CA THR A 63 10.23 37.04 81.14
C THR A 63 9.00 37.96 81.01
N ASP A 64 8.69 38.40 79.79
CA ASP A 64 7.44 39.12 79.48
C ASP A 64 6.99 38.96 78.01
N VAL A 65 7.27 37.79 77.40
CA VAL A 65 6.71 37.44 76.09
C VAL A 65 5.22 37.16 76.25
N ASN A 66 4.40 38.20 76.04
CA ASN A 66 2.94 38.17 76.12
C ASN A 66 2.36 36.86 75.53
N PRO A 67 1.63 36.04 76.32
CA PRO A 67 1.32 34.65 75.96
C PRO A 67 0.45 34.52 74.69
N ALA A 68 -0.27 35.57 74.30
CA ALA A 68 -0.99 35.60 73.02
C ALA A 68 -0.05 35.62 71.79
N ILE A 69 1.21 36.06 71.94
CA ILE A 69 2.24 36.02 70.90
C ILE A 69 2.85 34.61 70.84
N GLU A 70 3.21 34.03 71.98
CA GLU A 70 3.76 32.67 72.03
C GLU A 70 2.76 31.62 71.50
N ALA A 71 1.48 31.72 71.88
CA ALA A 71 0.42 30.90 71.33
C ALA A 71 0.28 31.04 69.81
N LYS A 72 0.43 32.26 69.26
CA LYS A 72 0.44 32.50 67.79
C LYS A 72 1.66 31.88 67.12
N VAL A 73 2.85 31.98 67.71
CA VAL A 73 4.08 31.34 67.20
C VAL A 73 3.96 29.82 67.23
N SER A 74 3.41 29.25 68.31
CA SER A 74 3.13 27.81 68.43
C SER A 74 2.14 27.32 67.37
N ALA A 75 1.03 28.05 67.18
CA ALA A 75 0.06 27.75 66.12
C ALA A 75 0.69 27.85 64.71
N LEU A 76 1.57 28.83 64.47
CA LEU A 76 2.28 28.97 63.19
C LEU A 76 3.22 27.78 62.94
N LYS A 77 3.95 27.33 63.96
CA LYS A 77 4.80 26.13 63.91
C LYS A 77 3.97 24.87 63.60
N ALA A 78 2.86 24.67 64.30
CA ALA A 78 1.97 23.53 64.07
C ALA A 78 1.41 23.50 62.62
N VAL A 79 0.96 24.65 62.10
CA VAL A 79 0.50 24.77 60.70
C VAL A 79 1.64 24.55 59.70
N HIS A 80 2.85 25.02 59.99
CA HIS A 80 4.03 24.75 59.17
C HIS A 80 4.37 23.25 59.15
N GLU A 81 4.47 22.60 60.31
CA GLU A 81 4.72 21.16 60.41
C GLU A 81 3.65 20.33 59.70
N GLN A 82 2.38 20.73 59.80
CA GLN A 82 1.28 20.07 59.10
C GLN A 82 1.44 20.18 57.57
N LYS A 83 1.91 21.33 57.07
CA LYS A 83 2.25 21.53 55.65
C LYS A 83 3.46 20.72 55.22
N VAL A 84 4.54 20.66 56.01
CA VAL A 84 5.70 19.79 55.74
C VAL A 84 5.29 18.31 55.74
N ARG A 85 4.51 17.86 56.72
CA ARG A 85 3.97 16.50 56.79
C ARG A 85 2.97 16.18 55.66
N ALA A 86 2.34 17.18 55.03
CA ALA A 86 1.55 17.01 53.83
C ALA A 86 2.42 16.93 52.56
N LEU A 87 3.39 17.83 52.41
CA LEU A 87 4.34 17.86 51.29
C LEU A 87 5.20 16.58 51.23
N MET A 88 5.69 16.07 52.37
CA MET A 88 6.43 14.80 52.40
C MET A 88 5.57 13.61 51.96
N ARG A 89 4.28 13.56 52.34
CA ARG A 89 3.36 12.52 51.86
C ARG A 89 3.11 12.63 50.35
N SER A 90 2.94 13.84 49.83
CA SER A 90 2.80 14.08 48.39
C SER A 90 4.07 13.72 47.60
N ILE A 91 5.25 14.03 48.14
CA ILE A 91 6.55 13.66 47.54
C ILE A 91 6.72 12.14 47.51
N ASN A 92 6.40 11.43 48.59
CA ASN A 92 6.47 9.96 48.61
C ASN A 92 5.49 9.36 47.59
N GLN A 93 4.25 9.86 47.50
CA GLN A 93 3.28 9.43 46.49
C GLN A 93 3.78 9.66 45.05
N LEU A 94 4.37 10.82 44.75
CA LEU A 94 4.98 11.10 43.45
C LEU A 94 6.19 10.19 43.16
N GLN A 95 7.01 9.89 44.18
CA GLN A 95 8.14 8.96 44.04
C GLN A 95 7.68 7.52 43.77
N ASP A 96 6.60 7.06 44.40
CA ASP A 96 6.05 5.72 44.17
C ASP A 96 5.35 5.61 42.81
N GLN A 97 4.58 6.63 42.41
CA GLN A 97 4.05 6.75 41.04
C GLN A 97 5.17 6.74 39.98
N LEU A 98 6.30 7.41 40.25
CA LEU A 98 7.46 7.39 39.35
C LEU A 98 8.16 6.03 39.25
N LYS A 99 8.23 5.27 40.35
CA LYS A 99 8.72 3.87 40.30
C LYS A 99 7.78 3.01 39.45
N GLU A 100 6.48 3.13 39.66
CA GLU A 100 5.48 2.37 38.91
C GLU A 100 5.50 2.69 37.41
N LEU A 101 5.51 3.98 37.04
CA LEU A 101 5.60 4.42 35.65
C LEU A 101 6.90 3.97 34.97
N LYS A 102 8.04 3.96 35.69
CA LYS A 102 9.32 3.45 35.15
C LYS A 102 9.31 1.94 34.94
N ILE A 103 8.65 1.18 35.82
CA ILE A 103 8.41 -0.25 35.59
C ILE A 103 7.55 -0.43 34.35
N GLN A 104 6.41 0.25 34.26
CA GLN A 104 5.49 0.18 33.10
C GLN A 104 6.18 0.55 31.78
N GLU A 105 6.97 1.64 31.73
CA GLU A 105 7.78 2.02 30.57
C GLU A 105 8.75 0.90 30.16
N SER A 106 9.49 0.33 31.12
CA SER A 106 10.44 -0.75 30.85
C SER A 106 9.74 -2.02 30.32
N GLU A 107 8.57 -2.35 30.84
CA GLU A 107 7.77 -3.50 30.40
C GLU A 107 7.14 -3.26 29.02
N HIS A 108 6.67 -2.03 28.73
CA HIS A 108 6.21 -1.64 27.40
C HIS A 108 7.34 -1.70 26.37
N ARG A 109 8.53 -1.17 26.68
CA ARG A 109 9.72 -1.23 25.82
C ARG A 109 10.16 -2.68 25.56
N ARG A 110 10.20 -3.52 26.60
CA ARG A 110 10.45 -4.98 26.49
C ARG A 110 9.40 -5.66 25.61
N SER A 111 8.13 -5.32 25.78
CA SER A 111 7.01 -5.89 25.02
C SER A 111 7.00 -5.44 23.56
N ALA A 112 7.42 -4.21 23.27
CA ALA A 112 7.58 -3.69 21.91
C ALA A 112 8.75 -4.39 21.18
N LEU A 113 9.89 -4.57 21.87
CA LEU A 113 11.04 -5.32 21.36
C LEU A 113 10.66 -6.78 21.06
N ILE A 114 9.97 -7.46 21.98
CA ILE A 114 9.46 -8.83 21.75
C ILE A 114 8.49 -8.88 20.54
N GLN A 115 7.65 -7.86 20.33
CA GLN A 115 6.77 -7.75 19.16
C GLN A 115 7.50 -7.36 17.86
N LYS A 116 8.72 -6.82 17.92
CA LYS A 116 9.61 -6.60 16.76
C LYS A 116 10.32 -7.91 16.40
N LEU A 117 10.98 -8.56 17.36
CA LEU A 117 11.65 -9.85 17.18
C LEU A 117 10.69 -10.95 16.69
N ARG A 118 9.46 -11.01 17.22
CA ARG A 118 8.40 -11.93 16.75
C ARG A 118 7.79 -11.55 15.38
N ARG A 119 8.18 -10.44 14.76
CA ARG A 119 7.88 -10.15 13.34
C ARG A 119 9.04 -10.58 12.47
N GLU A 120 10.24 -10.10 12.81
CA GLU A 120 11.49 -10.45 12.14
C GLU A 120 11.70 -11.96 12.04
N GLN A 121 11.44 -12.72 13.11
CA GLN A 121 11.48 -14.19 13.10
C GLN A 121 10.51 -14.80 12.07
N ARG A 122 9.26 -14.32 11.98
CA ARG A 122 8.26 -14.85 11.04
C ARG A 122 8.54 -14.45 9.59
N GLU A 123 9.15 -13.29 9.40
CA GLU A 123 9.62 -12.82 8.10
C GLU A 123 10.84 -13.66 7.64
N GLN A 124 11.76 -13.98 8.54
CA GLN A 124 12.87 -14.92 8.30
C GLN A 124 12.37 -16.35 8.03
N GLU A 125 11.42 -16.87 8.81
CA GLU A 125 10.80 -18.18 8.58
C GLU A 125 10.08 -18.26 7.22
N LEU A 126 9.42 -17.18 6.79
CA LEU A 126 8.79 -17.08 5.46
C LEU A 126 9.83 -17.06 4.34
N VAL A 127 10.90 -16.28 4.47
CA VAL A 127 12.02 -16.26 3.51
C VAL A 127 12.68 -17.64 3.42
N ILE A 128 12.85 -18.33 4.55
CA ILE A 128 13.38 -19.70 4.61
C ILE A 128 12.44 -20.68 3.89
N ASP A 129 11.13 -20.61 4.10
CA ASP A 129 10.20 -21.53 3.43
C ASP A 129 10.08 -21.26 1.91
N VAL A 130 10.13 -19.99 1.48
CA VAL A 130 10.24 -19.62 0.05
C VAL A 130 11.57 -20.10 -0.55
N LEU A 131 12.67 -20.01 0.19
CA LEU A 131 13.97 -20.54 -0.23
C LEU A 131 13.94 -22.06 -0.37
N LYS A 132 13.38 -22.80 0.61
CA LYS A 132 13.18 -24.26 0.55
C LYS A 132 12.38 -24.65 -0.69
N GLN A 133 11.26 -23.96 -0.95
CA GLN A 133 10.43 -24.21 -2.14
C GLN A 133 11.22 -23.95 -3.43
N THR A 134 11.90 -22.80 -3.52
CA THR A 134 12.68 -22.43 -4.71
C THR A 134 13.82 -23.44 -4.98
N LEU A 135 14.53 -23.90 -3.95
CA LEU A 135 15.54 -24.95 -4.08
C LEU A 135 14.92 -26.26 -4.57
N GLN A 136 13.78 -26.68 -3.98
CA GLN A 136 13.10 -27.92 -4.37
C GLN A 136 12.50 -27.86 -5.79
N GLU A 137 12.07 -26.70 -6.26
CA GLU A 137 11.56 -26.52 -7.64
C GLU A 137 12.68 -26.44 -8.68
N LYS A 138 13.75 -25.65 -8.42
CA LYS A 138 14.72 -25.26 -9.46
C LYS A 138 15.93 -26.18 -9.58
N LEU A 139 16.21 -27.04 -8.58
CA LEU A 139 17.40 -27.88 -8.56
C LEU A 139 17.04 -29.38 -8.45
N PRO A 140 17.45 -30.23 -9.41
CA PRO A 140 17.05 -31.65 -9.43
C PRO A 140 17.60 -32.44 -8.23
N GLU A 141 18.76 -32.05 -7.70
CA GLU A 141 19.36 -32.62 -6.47
C GLU A 141 18.42 -32.56 -5.27
N PHE A 142 17.61 -31.49 -5.18
CA PHE A 142 16.76 -31.17 -4.04
C PHE A 142 15.30 -31.64 -4.19
N GLN A 143 14.87 -32.02 -5.40
CA GLN A 143 13.52 -32.55 -5.66
C GLN A 143 13.25 -33.85 -4.87
N SER A 144 14.29 -34.67 -4.67
CA SER A 144 14.21 -36.03 -4.14
C SER A 144 13.80 -36.14 -2.66
N SER A 145 14.15 -35.15 -1.81
CA SER A 145 13.80 -35.18 -0.39
C SER A 145 13.90 -33.81 0.29
N ARG A 146 12.79 -33.39 0.91
CA ARG A 146 12.70 -32.17 1.72
C ARG A 146 13.62 -32.18 2.96
N ALA A 147 14.10 -33.36 3.40
CA ALA A 147 15.11 -33.44 4.45
C ALA A 147 16.48 -32.89 3.99
N ILE A 148 16.89 -33.19 2.75
CA ILE A 148 18.15 -32.70 2.15
C ILE A 148 18.10 -31.18 2.01
N VAL A 149 16.93 -30.63 1.66
CA VAL A 149 16.69 -29.17 1.61
C VAL A 149 16.84 -28.56 3.01
N ASN A 150 16.20 -29.15 4.04
CA ASN A 150 16.31 -28.67 5.43
C ASN A 150 17.78 -28.72 5.92
N ASP A 151 18.52 -29.81 5.66
CA ASP A 151 19.92 -29.96 6.07
C ASP A 151 20.85 -28.97 5.34
N PHE A 152 20.61 -28.71 4.05
CA PHE A 152 21.36 -27.69 3.30
C PHE A 152 21.10 -26.28 3.82
N VAL A 153 19.83 -25.94 4.10
CA VAL A 153 19.46 -24.66 4.73
C VAL A 153 20.15 -24.53 6.08
N LEU A 154 20.05 -25.53 6.97
CA LEU A 154 20.69 -25.54 8.28
C LEU A 154 22.20 -25.29 8.21
N LYS A 155 22.89 -25.96 7.27
CA LYS A 155 24.34 -25.81 7.04
C LYS A 155 24.74 -24.43 6.51
N LYS A 156 23.78 -23.61 6.06
CA LYS A 156 24.00 -22.27 5.50
C LYS A 156 23.46 -21.12 6.37
N THR A 157 22.39 -21.34 7.14
CA THR A 157 21.75 -20.28 7.95
C THR A 157 22.23 -20.24 9.39
N VAL A 158 22.76 -21.34 9.95
CA VAL A 158 23.00 -21.42 11.40
C VAL A 158 24.49 -21.46 11.76
N GLY A 159 25.07 -20.28 11.98
CA GLY A 159 26.50 -20.07 12.22
C GLY A 159 27.03 -20.42 13.62
N GLY A 160 26.46 -21.42 14.32
CA GLY A 160 26.92 -21.75 15.69
C GLY A 160 26.56 -23.15 16.19
N PRO A 161 27.32 -23.72 17.16
CA PRO A 161 27.12 -25.09 17.63
C PRO A 161 25.78 -25.30 18.33
N VAL A 162 25.09 -26.40 18.02
CA VAL A 162 23.75 -26.76 18.53
C VAL A 162 23.64 -26.66 20.06
N ARG A 163 24.71 -26.95 20.80
CA ARG A 163 24.75 -26.93 22.28
C ARG A 163 24.48 -25.56 22.92
N PHE A 164 24.63 -24.46 22.18
CA PHE A 164 24.58 -23.09 22.72
C PHE A 164 23.45 -22.23 22.12
N ARG A 165 22.49 -22.85 21.41
CA ARG A 165 21.38 -22.16 20.76
C ARG A 165 20.10 -22.98 20.85
N SER A 166 18.96 -22.32 20.67
CA SER A 166 17.70 -23.00 20.39
C SER A 166 17.82 -23.88 19.15
N LYS A 167 17.07 -25.00 19.12
CA LYS A 167 16.86 -25.76 17.89
C LYS A 167 16.02 -24.93 16.92
N THR A 168 16.37 -24.92 15.63
CA THR A 168 15.54 -24.26 14.62
C THR A 168 14.31 -25.11 14.28
N ARG A 169 13.39 -24.54 13.52
CA ARG A 169 12.22 -25.26 13.00
C ARG A 169 12.62 -26.46 12.14
N GLU A 170 13.67 -26.34 11.34
CA GLU A 170 14.18 -27.41 10.46
C GLU A 170 14.77 -28.56 11.28
N GLU A 171 15.51 -28.25 12.35
CA GLU A 171 15.99 -29.25 13.30
C GLU A 171 14.84 -29.96 14.00
N LEU A 172 13.78 -29.26 14.39
CA LEU A 172 12.58 -29.86 14.98
C LEU A 172 11.75 -30.68 13.96
N GLU A 173 11.64 -30.23 12.70
CA GLU A 173 11.02 -30.99 11.61
C GLU A 173 11.80 -32.27 11.28
N ASN A 174 13.13 -32.23 11.36
CA ASN A 174 14.00 -33.38 11.13
C ASN A 174 14.04 -34.31 12.35
N GLU A 175 14.06 -33.76 13.57
CA GLU A 175 13.94 -34.53 14.81
C GLU A 175 12.59 -35.23 14.91
N LEU A 176 11.46 -34.58 14.55
CA LEU A 176 10.15 -35.23 14.53
C LEU A 176 10.14 -36.44 13.60
N LYS A 177 10.63 -36.31 12.36
CA LYS A 177 10.75 -37.44 11.41
C LYS A 177 11.71 -38.53 11.92
N ALA A 178 12.78 -38.15 12.62
CA ALA A 178 13.70 -39.10 13.24
C ALA A 178 13.09 -39.77 14.47
N LEU A 179 12.22 -39.08 15.22
CA LEU A 179 11.49 -39.61 16.37
C LEU A 179 10.34 -40.51 15.93
N GLU A 180 9.68 -40.20 14.82
CA GLU A 180 8.64 -41.01 14.18
C GLU A 180 9.22 -42.32 13.62
N LYS A 181 10.36 -42.25 12.92
CA LYS A 181 11.14 -43.44 12.53
C LYS A 181 11.66 -44.23 13.73
N LYS A 182 12.16 -43.55 14.77
CA LYS A 182 12.59 -44.22 16.00
C LYS A 182 11.42 -44.85 16.74
N PHE A 183 10.25 -44.21 16.75
CA PHE A 183 9.04 -44.70 17.37
C PHE A 183 8.61 -46.01 16.71
N GLN A 184 8.51 -46.04 15.37
CA GLN A 184 8.30 -47.26 14.59
C GLN A 184 9.36 -48.33 14.93
N GLN A 185 10.65 -47.98 14.93
CA GLN A 185 11.72 -48.91 15.32
C GLN A 185 11.69 -49.35 16.79
N THR A 186 11.07 -48.58 17.70
CA THR A 186 10.85 -48.99 19.10
C THR A 186 9.56 -49.78 19.27
N GLU A 187 8.51 -49.56 18.48
CA GLU A 187 7.39 -50.49 18.37
C GLU A 187 7.83 -51.83 17.75
N GLU A 188 8.90 -51.84 16.96
CA GLU A 188 9.58 -53.06 16.50
C GLU A 188 10.51 -53.70 17.54
N LYS A 189 10.97 -52.97 18.57
CA LYS A 189 11.98 -53.42 19.56
C LYS A 189 11.44 -53.62 20.99
N PHE A 190 10.35 -52.96 21.40
CA PHE A 190 9.56 -53.34 22.58
C PHE A 190 8.86 -54.70 22.36
N LYS A 191 8.84 -55.20 21.13
CA LYS A 191 8.56 -56.60 20.80
C LYS A 191 9.76 -57.54 21.09
N ARG A 192 10.83 -57.09 21.77
CA ARG A 192 12.13 -57.81 21.89
C ARG A 192 12.80 -57.81 23.30
N ASP A 193 13.21 -56.69 23.93
CA ASP A 193 14.28 -56.68 25.01
C ASP A 193 14.10 -55.72 26.26
N ASP A 194 14.67 -56.01 27.47
CA ASP A 194 14.54 -55.26 28.80
C ASP A 194 15.72 -55.46 29.92
N LEU A 195 16.22 -54.42 30.72
CA LEU A 195 16.87 -54.32 32.17
C LEU A 195 18.43 -53.99 32.64
N PRO A 196 18.86 -53.02 33.65
CA PRO A 196 20.28 -52.58 34.27
C PRO A 196 20.60 -51.89 35.79
N ILE A 197 21.86 -51.48 36.35
CA ILE A 197 22.25 -50.79 37.77
C ILE A 197 23.70 -50.01 38.18
N ALA A 198 24.14 -49.55 39.48
CA ALA A 198 25.32 -48.56 39.97
C ALA A 198 26.13 -48.51 41.47
N PHE A 199 26.92 -47.43 42.01
CA PHE A 199 28.02 -47.26 43.18
C PHE A 199 28.23 -45.81 44.01
N PRO A 200 29.16 -45.20 44.98
CA PRO A 200 30.53 -45.28 45.82
C PRO A 200 30.65 -44.73 47.42
N LYS A 201 31.59 -44.05 48.31
CA LYS A 201 32.98 -43.28 48.60
C LYS A 201 33.43 -42.70 50.14
N ASP A 202 34.75 -42.39 50.62
CA ASP A 202 35.44 -41.25 51.56
C ASP A 202 36.13 -41.13 53.12
N GLN A 203 37.25 -40.29 53.43
CA GLN A 203 37.83 -39.38 54.65
C GLN A 203 38.75 -39.75 56.01
N LYS A 204 39.53 -39.04 57.03
CA LYS A 204 40.29 -37.72 57.58
C LYS A 204 41.06 -37.63 59.11
N LYS A 205 42.17 -36.84 59.58
CA LYS A 205 42.63 -36.16 61.00
C LYS A 205 44.15 -35.53 61.38
N TYR A 206 44.53 -34.91 62.62
CA TYR A 206 45.84 -34.17 63.21
C TYR A 206 46.39 -34.42 64.77
N ASP A 207 47.15 -33.75 65.79
CA ASP A 207 47.69 -32.37 66.42
C ASP A 207 48.62 -32.38 67.86
N SER A 208 49.43 -31.35 68.48
CA SER A 208 50.14 -31.19 69.94
C SER A 208 51.09 -29.91 70.52
N ASP A 209 51.94 -29.90 71.70
CA ASP A 209 52.31 -28.80 72.83
C ASP A 209 53.71 -28.67 73.79
N GLY A 210 54.08 -27.65 74.75
CA GLY A 210 55.22 -27.57 75.90
C GLY A 210 55.91 -26.23 76.69
N GLU A 211 56.65 -26.18 77.94
CA GLU A 211 57.32 -24.96 78.80
C GLU A 211 58.35 -25.05 80.16
N GLY A 212 59.10 -24.01 80.84
CA GLY A 212 59.83 -23.90 82.29
C GLY A 212 61.08 -22.87 82.84
N ASP A 213 61.44 -22.52 84.19
CA ASP A 213 62.62 -21.60 84.88
C ASP A 213 62.88 -21.49 86.56
N CYS A 214 63.72 -20.81 87.55
CA CYS A 214 65.05 -19.98 87.98
C CYS A 214 65.49 -19.59 89.59
N ASP A 215 66.71 -18.94 90.02
CA ASP A 215 67.25 -17.98 91.23
C ASP A 215 68.18 -18.19 92.63
N PHE A 216 69.07 -17.23 93.27
CA PHE A 216 69.74 -17.06 94.76
C PHE A 216 70.89 -15.91 95.27
N ARG A 217 71.34 -15.59 96.62
CA ARG A 217 72.55 -14.69 97.26
C ARG A 217 72.90 -14.38 98.88
N ILE A 218 74.13 -13.90 99.46
CA ILE A 218 74.58 -13.29 100.92
C ILE A 218 76.17 -12.90 101.28
N GLY A 219 76.95 -12.29 102.36
CA GLY A 219 77.02 -11.35 103.65
C GLY A 219 78.29 -11.28 104.79
N LYS A 220 78.69 -10.18 105.63
CA LYS A 220 79.43 -9.97 107.07
C LYS A 220 80.83 -9.14 107.51
N GLU A 221 81.16 -8.68 108.83
CA GLU A 221 82.26 -7.71 109.52
C GLU A 221 82.78 -7.79 111.13
N PRO A 222 83.43 -6.83 112.02
CA PRO A 222 84.85 -6.24 112.48
C PRO A 222 85.43 -6.06 114.07
N ASN A 223 86.53 -5.27 114.55
CA ASN A 223 87.15 -5.08 116.02
C ASN A 223 88.25 -3.92 116.58
N ASN A 224 88.84 -3.79 117.88
CA ASN A 224 89.73 -2.63 118.59
C ASN A 224 90.65 -2.73 120.02
N ASN A 225 91.61 -1.79 120.54
CA ASN A 225 92.38 -1.61 121.95
C ASN A 225 93.49 -0.36 122.23
N THR A 226 94.38 0.14 123.25
CA THR A 226 95.05 0.05 124.72
C THR A 226 95.98 1.31 125.36
N ILE A 227 96.59 1.44 126.66
CA ILE A 227 97.47 2.64 127.33
C ILE A 227 98.38 2.56 128.75
N ILE A 228 99.45 3.42 129.17
CA ILE A 228 100.03 3.99 130.57
C ILE A 228 101.50 4.72 130.72
N ASP A 229 101.74 5.75 131.63
CA ASP A 229 102.94 6.21 132.50
C ASP A 229 103.33 7.75 132.61
N ASP A 230 103.78 8.26 133.79
CA ASP A 230 103.23 9.53 134.39
C ASP A 230 104.17 10.68 134.97
N GLU A 231 103.55 11.82 135.33
CA GLU A 231 103.99 13.08 136.00
C GLU A 231 104.97 14.08 135.32
N GLN A 232 106.31 14.00 135.39
CA GLN A 232 107.13 14.82 134.46
C GLN A 232 106.97 14.33 133.02
N ARG A 233 106.73 13.01 132.87
CA ARG A 233 106.13 12.49 131.66
C ARG A 233 104.73 13.04 131.46
N HIS A 234 103.90 13.33 132.47
CA HIS A 234 102.65 14.06 132.23
C HIS A 234 102.84 15.47 131.68
N ASP A 235 103.80 16.29 132.10
CA ASP A 235 103.95 17.63 131.49
C ASP A 235 104.27 17.52 129.98
N GLU A 236 105.20 16.63 129.60
CA GLU A 236 105.55 16.38 128.21
C GLU A 236 104.44 15.63 127.45
N ILE A 237 103.79 14.63 128.08
CA ILE A 237 102.64 13.90 127.54
C ILE A 237 101.40 14.80 127.50
N GLU A 238 101.27 15.85 128.31
CA GLU A 238 100.16 16.79 128.28
C GLU A 238 100.38 17.83 127.17
N GLN A 239 101.61 18.34 127.00
CA GLN A 239 101.97 19.07 125.79
C GLN A 239 101.80 18.21 124.53
N LEU A 240 102.19 16.93 124.55
CA LEU A 240 101.99 15.99 123.45
C LEU A 240 100.52 15.57 123.30
N ARG A 241 99.71 15.49 124.35
CA ARG A 241 98.25 15.24 124.32
C ARG A 241 97.53 16.47 123.78
N LEU A 242 97.96 17.69 124.12
CA LEU A 242 97.44 18.95 123.58
C LEU A 242 97.81 19.09 122.10
N GLN A 243 99.06 18.80 121.73
CA GLN A 243 99.47 18.73 120.32
C GLN A 243 98.77 17.61 119.56
N HIS A 244 98.58 16.43 120.17
CA HIS A 244 97.89 15.29 119.56
C HIS A 244 96.40 15.56 119.45
N ALA A 245 95.76 16.19 120.44
CA ALA A 245 94.36 16.61 120.38
C ALA A 245 94.18 17.71 119.33
N SER A 246 95.06 18.71 119.28
CA SER A 246 95.08 19.74 118.23
C SER A 246 95.23 19.12 116.84
N LYS A 247 96.25 18.27 116.63
CA LYS A 247 96.45 17.53 115.37
C LYS A 247 95.29 16.59 115.06
N SER A 248 94.70 15.95 116.05
CA SER A 248 93.52 15.07 115.91
C SER A 248 92.29 15.86 115.51
N VAL A 249 92.08 17.07 116.05
CA VAL A 249 91.01 17.98 115.64
C VAL A 249 91.25 18.46 114.20
N THR A 250 92.49 18.80 113.83
CA THR A 250 92.84 19.13 112.43
C THR A 250 92.61 17.94 111.49
N ILE A 251 93.02 16.73 111.87
CA ILE A 251 92.81 15.50 111.09
C ILE A 251 91.32 15.15 110.99
N GLN A 252 90.54 15.36 112.06
CA GLN A 252 89.09 15.16 112.05
C GLN A 252 88.37 16.21 111.18
N ALA A 253 88.81 17.47 111.20
CA ALA A 253 88.32 18.50 110.29
C ALA A 253 88.64 18.14 108.83
N GLN A 254 89.89 17.79 108.52
CA GLN A 254 90.29 17.33 107.18
C GLN A 254 89.56 16.05 106.75
N ALA A 255 89.28 15.12 107.67
CA ALA A 255 88.47 13.93 107.38
C ALA A 255 87.00 14.26 107.13
N ALA A 256 86.45 15.28 107.80
CA ALA A 256 85.11 15.80 107.54
C ALA A 256 85.03 16.52 106.19
N GLU A 257 86.00 17.39 105.88
CA GLU A 257 86.17 18.06 104.59
C GLU A 257 86.28 17.03 103.44
N LEU A 258 87.10 15.99 103.60
CA LEU A 258 87.20 14.89 102.64
C LEU A 258 85.89 14.11 102.52
N SER A 259 85.18 13.86 103.63
CA SER A 259 83.88 13.17 103.61
C SER A 259 82.80 14.00 102.91
N GLU A 260 82.80 15.32 103.08
CA GLU A 260 81.92 16.24 102.37
C GLU A 260 82.26 16.31 100.88
N ALA A 261 83.54 16.35 100.52
CA ALA A 261 84.00 16.29 99.12
C ALA A 261 83.62 14.95 98.44
N TYR A 262 83.72 13.81 99.13
CA TYR A 262 83.22 12.53 98.62
C TYR A 262 81.70 12.53 98.45
N ALA A 263 80.95 13.08 99.42
CA ALA A 263 79.51 13.23 99.31
C ALA A 263 79.11 14.18 98.15
N GLU A 264 79.90 15.21 97.86
CA GLU A 264 79.70 16.07 96.68
C GLU A 264 80.03 15.32 95.38
N LEU A 265 81.11 14.55 95.31
CA LEU A 265 81.43 13.70 94.15
C LEU A 265 80.30 12.71 93.82
N ASP A 266 79.68 12.09 94.84
CA ASP A 266 78.55 11.18 94.63
C ASP A 266 77.24 11.91 94.24
N ARG A 267 77.01 13.14 94.74
CA ARG A 267 75.94 14.02 94.22
C ARG A 267 76.19 14.37 92.75
N LEU A 268 77.42 14.73 92.38
CA LEU A 268 77.80 15.07 91.00
C LEU A 268 77.63 13.88 90.06
N ARG A 269 78.04 12.67 90.46
CA ARG A 269 77.76 11.41 89.73
C ARG A 269 76.26 11.20 89.53
N ALA A 270 75.44 11.38 90.56
CA ALA A 270 73.98 11.25 90.44
C ALA A 270 73.34 12.32 89.52
N VAL A 271 73.97 13.48 89.36
CA VAL A 271 73.57 14.52 88.39
C VAL A 271 74.03 14.18 86.97
N GLU A 272 75.26 13.70 86.79
CA GLU A 272 75.78 13.20 85.51
C GLU A 272 74.88 12.08 84.95
N ASP A 273 74.53 11.12 85.80
CA ASP A 273 73.65 9.99 85.45
C ASP A 273 72.26 10.47 84.99
N GLN A 274 71.71 11.51 85.63
CA GLN A 274 70.48 12.16 85.18
C GLN A 274 70.65 12.92 83.85
N ILE A 275 71.81 13.56 83.63
CA ILE A 275 72.12 14.25 82.36
C ILE A 275 72.22 13.23 81.22
N VAL A 276 72.88 12.09 81.43
CA VAL A 276 72.96 10.99 80.45
C VAL A 276 71.57 10.45 80.13
N ARG A 277 70.75 10.15 81.14
CA ARG A 277 69.36 9.68 80.93
C ARG A 277 68.51 10.72 80.15
N LYS A 278 68.64 12.01 80.48
CA LYS A 278 67.95 13.11 79.76
C LYS A 278 68.47 13.25 78.31
N LYS A 279 69.78 13.17 78.09
CA LYS A 279 70.42 13.21 76.75
C LYS A 279 69.92 12.07 75.87
N ASN A 280 69.87 10.84 76.40
CA ASN A 280 69.36 9.68 75.68
C ASN A 280 67.86 9.83 75.35
N LYS A 281 67.05 10.39 76.26
CA LYS A 281 65.64 10.69 75.96
C LYS A 281 65.47 11.79 74.91
N ILE A 282 66.34 12.80 74.88
CA ILE A 282 66.37 13.84 73.84
C ILE A 282 66.72 13.23 72.47
N ILE A 283 67.70 12.32 72.41
CA ILE A 283 68.06 11.61 71.16
C ILE A 283 66.86 10.80 70.65
N PHE A 284 66.26 9.96 71.50
CA PHE A 284 65.06 9.19 71.15
C PHE A 284 63.90 10.07 70.64
N LEU A 285 63.65 11.22 71.29
CA LEU A 285 62.59 12.13 70.87
C LEU A 285 62.91 12.84 69.55
N ARG A 286 64.18 13.10 69.25
CA ARG A 286 64.60 13.60 67.92
C ARG A 286 64.34 12.56 66.85
N GLU A 287 64.84 11.33 67.03
CA GLU A 287 64.57 10.24 66.09
C GLU A 287 63.06 10.01 65.85
N GLN A 288 62.23 10.17 66.89
CA GLN A 288 60.77 10.07 66.75
C GLN A 288 60.18 11.22 65.93
N ILE A 289 60.68 12.44 66.10
CA ILE A 289 60.30 13.62 65.30
C ILE A 289 60.77 13.48 63.85
N ASP A 290 62.00 13.03 63.64
CA ASP A 290 62.61 12.88 62.32
C ASP A 290 61.83 11.86 61.47
N ARG A 291 61.52 10.67 62.04
CA ARG A 291 60.64 9.67 61.41
C ARG A 291 59.24 10.19 61.11
N GLN A 292 58.70 11.07 61.95
CA GLN A 292 57.41 11.73 61.70
C GLN A 292 57.52 12.79 60.59
N GLN A 293 58.66 13.47 60.41
CA GLN A 293 58.88 14.38 59.29
C GLN A 293 58.98 13.60 57.97
N GLU A 294 59.71 12.48 57.95
CA GLU A 294 59.80 11.57 56.80
C GLU A 294 58.40 11.10 56.35
N GLN A 295 57.60 10.55 57.28
CA GLN A 295 56.22 10.11 57.01
C GLN A 295 55.31 11.25 56.52
N ASN A 296 55.46 12.47 57.05
CA ASN A 296 54.69 13.62 56.56
C ASN A 296 55.10 14.02 55.13
N VAL A 297 56.38 13.94 54.77
CA VAL A 297 56.87 14.21 53.41
C VAL A 297 56.37 13.14 52.42
N GLU A 298 56.34 11.87 52.82
CA GLU A 298 55.74 10.79 52.02
C GLU A 298 54.24 11.03 51.79
N LEU A 299 53.48 11.31 52.85
CA LEU A 299 52.05 11.63 52.77
C LEU A 299 51.72 12.92 51.98
N ILE A 300 52.67 13.85 51.84
CA ILE A 300 52.53 15.02 50.96
C ILE A 300 52.71 14.58 49.50
N ARG A 301 53.77 13.84 49.16
CA ARG A 301 54.02 13.32 47.81
C ARG A 301 52.88 12.42 47.30
N GLU A 302 52.32 11.58 48.18
CA GLU A 302 51.14 10.76 47.84
C GLU A 302 49.91 11.62 47.52
N LYS A 303 49.68 12.71 48.27
CA LYS A 303 48.57 13.64 47.99
C LYS A 303 48.79 14.43 46.71
N GLU A 304 50.03 14.84 46.42
CA GLU A 304 50.40 15.50 45.16
C GLU A 304 50.14 14.58 43.96
N ALA A 305 50.66 13.34 44.01
CA ALA A 305 50.44 12.34 42.97
C ALA A 305 48.96 11.88 42.83
N LEU A 306 48.15 12.00 43.89
CA LEU A 306 46.70 11.81 43.81
C LEU A 306 46.00 13.03 43.21
N ALA A 307 46.44 14.25 43.51
CA ALA A 307 45.89 15.48 42.93
C ALA A 307 46.14 15.56 41.42
N GLU A 308 47.35 15.21 40.97
CA GLU A 308 47.69 15.10 39.54
C GLU A 308 46.76 14.10 38.82
N LYS A 309 46.52 12.92 39.40
CA LYS A 309 45.58 11.93 38.85
C LYS A 309 44.13 12.43 38.84
N CYS A 310 43.71 13.20 39.85
CA CYS A 310 42.39 13.82 39.86
C CYS A 310 42.24 14.86 38.75
N LEU A 311 43.29 15.64 38.46
CA LEU A 311 43.30 16.59 37.34
C LEU A 311 43.28 15.88 35.99
N GLN A 312 44.08 14.84 35.79
CA GLN A 312 44.08 14.01 34.57
C GLN A 312 42.68 13.42 34.30
N LEU A 313 42.05 12.81 35.31
CA LEU A 313 40.68 12.28 35.19
C LEU A 313 39.63 13.39 34.97
N GLN A 314 39.86 14.61 35.47
CA GLN A 314 39.00 15.76 35.19
C GLN A 314 39.15 16.22 33.73
N GLU A 315 40.36 16.25 33.18
CA GLU A 315 40.63 16.58 31.78
C GLU A 315 40.07 15.52 30.83
N GLU A 316 40.26 14.23 31.12
CA GLU A 316 39.65 13.12 30.37
C GLU A 316 38.11 13.20 30.38
N THR A 317 37.50 13.49 31.53
CA THR A 317 36.03 13.61 31.62
C THR A 317 35.48 14.91 31.03
N LEU A 318 36.30 15.94 30.80
CA LEU A 318 35.94 17.09 29.98
C LEU A 318 36.03 16.75 28.49
N PHE A 319 37.17 16.21 28.03
CA PHE A 319 37.36 15.77 26.65
C PHE A 319 36.27 14.80 26.17
N ILE A 320 35.88 13.84 27.02
CA ILE A 320 34.77 12.91 26.71
C ILE A 320 33.42 13.65 26.64
N ARG A 321 33.17 14.69 27.44
CA ARG A 321 31.93 15.50 27.33
C ARG A 321 31.90 16.30 26.05
N ASP A 322 33.00 16.97 25.72
CA ASP A 322 33.09 17.83 24.55
C ASP A 322 32.92 17.00 23.27
N LEU A 323 33.59 15.84 23.18
CA LEU A 323 33.32 14.84 22.13
C LEU A 323 31.85 14.43 22.06
N ASN A 324 31.19 14.13 23.19
CA ASN A 324 29.77 13.76 23.19
C ASN A 324 28.84 14.93 22.78
N VAL A 325 29.25 16.18 22.97
CA VAL A 325 28.50 17.37 22.51
C VAL A 325 28.67 17.57 21.01
N GLU A 326 29.90 17.45 20.48
CA GLU A 326 30.17 17.47 19.04
C GLU A 326 29.41 16.34 18.33
N ASP A 327 29.52 15.13 18.86
CA ASP A 327 28.89 13.91 18.35
C ASP A 327 27.35 13.96 18.46
N ALA A 328 26.79 14.75 19.39
CA ALA A 328 25.35 15.05 19.42
C ALA A 328 24.96 16.10 18.37
N SER A 329 25.72 17.20 18.25
CA SER A 329 25.45 18.27 17.29
C SER A 329 25.46 17.78 15.85
N ALA A 330 26.44 16.95 15.46
CA ALA A 330 26.49 16.34 14.13
C ALA A 330 25.26 15.48 13.82
N LYS A 331 24.73 14.73 14.80
CA LYS A 331 23.52 13.91 14.63
C LYS A 331 22.24 14.76 14.51
N ASP A 332 22.18 15.90 15.18
CA ASP A 332 21.06 16.84 15.02
C ASP A 332 21.17 17.63 13.70
N GLU A 333 22.37 17.91 13.17
CA GLU A 333 22.57 18.45 11.82
C GLU A 333 22.17 17.44 10.73
N GLU A 334 22.61 16.18 10.80
CA GLU A 334 22.15 15.11 9.90
C GLU A 334 20.62 14.99 9.92
N ARG A 335 20.02 15.06 11.13
CA ARG A 335 18.58 15.01 11.32
C ARG A 335 17.86 16.22 10.71
N LEU A 336 18.45 17.42 10.79
CA LEU A 336 17.91 18.61 10.15
C LEU A 336 17.92 18.48 8.63
N GLN A 337 19.04 18.05 8.04
CA GLN A 337 19.17 17.80 6.60
C GLN A 337 18.15 16.74 6.12
N LEU A 338 17.92 15.68 6.91
CA LEU A 338 16.88 14.68 6.61
C LEU A 338 15.46 15.24 6.68
N LEU A 339 15.18 16.18 7.59
CA LEU A 339 13.88 16.86 7.67
C LEU A 339 13.65 17.81 6.47
N GLU A 340 14.66 18.55 6.05
CA GLU A 340 14.62 19.40 4.84
C GLU A 340 14.44 18.55 3.56
N LEU A 341 15.11 17.40 3.48
CA LEU A 341 14.90 16.43 2.39
C LEU A 341 13.47 15.87 2.39
N ILE A 342 12.92 15.53 3.57
CA ILE A 342 11.51 15.09 3.68
C ILE A 342 10.55 16.22 3.28
N GLN A 343 10.83 17.47 3.63
CA GLN A 343 10.00 18.62 3.27
C GLN A 343 10.01 18.90 1.76
N THR A 344 11.18 18.84 1.12
CA THR A 344 11.33 19.03 -0.34
C THR A 344 10.77 17.85 -1.15
N LEU A 345 10.84 16.62 -0.64
CA LEU A 345 10.15 15.47 -1.24
C LEU A 345 8.62 15.59 -1.13
N ARG A 346 8.09 16.04 0.03
CA ARG A 346 6.64 16.26 0.21
C ARG A 346 6.07 17.38 -0.66
N SER A 347 6.80 18.49 -0.84
CA SER A 347 6.34 19.55 -1.76
C SER A 347 6.37 19.09 -3.22
N ARG A 348 7.36 18.27 -3.61
CA ARG A 348 7.40 17.61 -4.92
C ARG A 348 6.26 16.60 -5.11
N GLU A 349 5.94 15.82 -4.08
CA GLU A 349 4.82 14.87 -4.08
C GLU A 349 3.48 15.59 -4.29
N MET A 350 3.24 16.68 -3.54
CA MET A 350 2.06 17.53 -3.69
C MET A 350 1.94 18.11 -5.11
N ASN A 351 3.02 18.69 -5.66
CA ASN A 351 3.03 19.23 -7.01
C ASN A 351 2.72 18.15 -8.08
N LEU A 352 3.22 16.93 -7.90
CA LEU A 352 2.94 15.81 -8.81
C LEU A 352 1.49 15.31 -8.68
N GLN A 353 0.89 15.37 -7.48
CA GLN A 353 -0.54 15.12 -7.32
C GLN A 353 -1.37 16.19 -8.03
N ASP A 354 -1.06 17.48 -7.85
CA ASP A 354 -1.76 18.59 -8.51
C ASP A 354 -1.66 18.47 -10.05
N GLU A 355 -0.48 18.13 -10.59
CA GLU A 355 -0.31 17.83 -12.02
C GLU A 355 -1.18 16.66 -12.48
N SER A 356 -1.24 15.57 -11.70
CA SER A 356 -2.04 14.39 -12.01
C SER A 356 -3.53 14.70 -12.01
N GLU A 357 -4.00 15.44 -11.00
CA GLU A 357 -5.37 15.91 -10.93
C GLU A 357 -5.72 16.87 -12.07
N GLN A 358 -4.82 17.77 -12.47
CA GLN A 358 -5.02 18.64 -13.62
C GLN A 358 -5.16 17.85 -14.94
N LYS A 359 -4.31 16.84 -15.17
CA LYS A 359 -4.38 15.94 -16.33
C LYS A 359 -5.66 15.09 -16.31
N GLN A 360 -6.08 14.60 -15.14
CA GLN A 360 -7.36 13.90 -14.99
C GLN A 360 -8.56 14.83 -15.28
N LYS A 361 -8.49 16.10 -14.85
CA LYS A 361 -9.51 17.13 -15.12
C LYS A 361 -9.52 17.57 -16.59
N SER A 362 -8.41 17.51 -17.33
CA SER A 362 -8.41 17.75 -18.79
C SER A 362 -8.98 16.56 -19.56
N TRP A 363 -8.54 15.33 -19.28
CA TRP A 363 -9.07 14.11 -19.90
C TRP A 363 -10.56 13.89 -19.64
N ALA A 364 -11.10 14.35 -18.51
CA ALA A 364 -12.54 14.37 -18.26
C ALA A 364 -13.27 15.31 -19.25
N LYS A 365 -12.79 16.54 -19.42
CA LYS A 365 -13.36 17.51 -20.38
C LYS A 365 -13.26 17.02 -21.83
N GLU A 366 -12.12 16.46 -22.22
CA GLU A 366 -11.90 15.88 -23.55
C GLU A 366 -12.87 14.71 -23.81
N ARG A 367 -13.07 13.84 -22.83
CA ARG A 367 -14.04 12.73 -22.90
C ARG A 367 -15.47 13.25 -23.04
N ASP A 368 -15.84 14.30 -22.30
CA ASP A 368 -17.18 14.90 -22.41
C ASP A 368 -17.39 15.57 -23.77
N ILE A 369 -16.38 16.21 -24.35
CA ILE A 369 -16.40 16.75 -25.73
C ILE A 369 -16.57 15.61 -26.74
N VAL A 370 -15.85 14.50 -26.58
CA VAL A 370 -16.01 13.31 -27.45
C VAL A 370 -17.42 12.72 -27.30
N HIS A 371 -17.95 12.58 -26.08
CA HIS A 371 -19.33 12.12 -25.85
C HIS A 371 -20.38 13.10 -26.40
N GLN A 372 -20.13 14.41 -26.42
CA GLN A 372 -20.99 15.38 -27.10
C GLN A 372 -20.95 15.18 -28.62
N LYS A 373 -19.75 15.03 -29.21
CA LYS A 373 -19.59 14.78 -30.65
C LYS A 373 -20.24 13.47 -31.09
N ILE A 374 -20.10 12.39 -30.33
CA ILE A 374 -20.78 11.11 -30.60
C ILE A 374 -22.31 11.31 -30.63
N ARG A 375 -22.89 11.97 -29.62
CA ARG A 375 -24.34 12.26 -29.56
C ARG A 375 -24.86 13.20 -30.67
N ILE A 376 -23.97 13.92 -31.35
CA ILE A 376 -24.31 14.70 -32.55
C ILE A 376 -24.29 13.77 -33.78
N LEU A 377 -23.21 13.02 -33.98
CA LEU A 377 -23.06 12.03 -35.05
C LEU A 377 -24.15 10.94 -35.02
N GLU A 378 -24.62 10.54 -33.85
CA GLU A 378 -25.75 9.61 -33.69
C GLU A 378 -27.08 10.19 -34.17
N LYS A 379 -27.31 11.51 -33.98
CA LYS A 379 -28.50 12.21 -34.51
C LYS A 379 -28.41 12.39 -36.02
N GLU A 380 -27.25 12.81 -36.51
CA GLU A 380 -26.97 12.94 -37.95
C GLU A 380 -27.16 11.59 -38.66
N LYS A 381 -26.60 10.51 -38.11
CA LYS A 381 -26.83 9.14 -38.59
C LYS A 381 -28.31 8.77 -38.57
N LYS A 382 -29.07 9.11 -37.52
CA LYS A 382 -30.51 8.83 -37.48
C LYS A 382 -31.26 9.59 -38.58
N LEU A 383 -30.97 10.88 -38.77
CA LEU A 383 -31.59 11.69 -39.84
C LEU A 383 -31.30 11.10 -41.24
N LEU A 384 -30.06 10.67 -41.49
CA LEU A 384 -29.68 10.01 -42.76
C LEU A 384 -30.37 8.65 -42.95
N VAL A 385 -30.67 7.90 -41.88
CA VAL A 385 -31.48 6.67 -41.95
C VAL A 385 -32.96 6.99 -42.16
N ASP A 386 -33.51 7.99 -41.46
CA ASP A 386 -34.88 8.48 -41.65
C ASP A 386 -35.07 9.10 -43.07
N GLU A 387 -33.99 9.55 -43.72
CA GLU A 387 -33.95 9.94 -45.14
C GLU A 387 -33.87 8.73 -46.08
N ALA A 388 -32.98 7.77 -45.82
CA ALA A 388 -32.87 6.55 -46.61
C ALA A 388 -34.20 5.77 -46.67
N CYS A 389 -34.89 5.60 -45.54
CA CYS A 389 -36.21 4.97 -45.48
C CYS A 389 -37.25 5.71 -46.34
N ARG A 390 -37.22 7.05 -46.39
CA ARG A 390 -38.12 7.84 -47.25
C ARG A 390 -37.81 7.64 -48.73
N TRP A 391 -36.53 7.62 -49.12
CA TRP A 391 -36.13 7.31 -50.49
C TRP A 391 -36.50 5.87 -50.90
N GLU A 392 -36.43 4.89 -49.98
CA GLU A 392 -36.89 3.52 -50.22
C GLU A 392 -38.42 3.44 -50.38
N GLU A 393 -39.19 4.17 -49.56
CA GLU A 393 -40.66 4.27 -49.70
C GLU A 393 -41.08 4.96 -51.02
N GLU A 394 -40.41 6.06 -51.39
CA GLU A 394 -40.65 6.76 -52.66
C GLU A 394 -40.30 5.85 -53.86
N LEU A 395 -39.13 5.21 -53.85
CA LEU A 395 -38.72 4.26 -54.89
C LEU A 395 -39.71 3.07 -55.01
N ALA A 396 -40.16 2.52 -53.88
CA ALA A 396 -41.17 1.45 -53.88
C ALA A 396 -42.53 1.92 -54.39
N ASN A 397 -42.88 3.20 -54.24
CA ASN A 397 -44.12 3.77 -54.77
C ASN A 397 -44.02 4.10 -56.26
N GLU A 398 -42.88 4.60 -56.76
CA GLU A 398 -42.64 4.74 -58.19
C GLU A 398 -42.55 3.39 -58.90
N GLN A 399 -41.96 2.35 -58.27
CA GLN A 399 -41.99 0.99 -58.82
C GLN A 399 -43.43 0.46 -58.95
N LYS A 400 -44.29 0.66 -57.93
CA LYS A 400 -45.72 0.28 -58.02
C LYS A 400 -46.45 1.00 -59.15
N LYS A 401 -46.18 2.30 -59.36
CA LYS A 401 -46.74 3.08 -60.49
C LYS A 401 -46.27 2.50 -61.83
N SER A 402 -44.96 2.24 -61.96
CA SER A 402 -44.37 1.61 -63.15
C SER A 402 -45.00 0.24 -63.44
N ASP A 403 -45.14 -0.62 -62.43
CA ASP A 403 -45.78 -1.93 -62.54
C ASP A 403 -47.26 -1.83 -62.95
N VAL A 404 -47.99 -0.79 -62.51
CA VAL A 404 -49.37 -0.52 -62.93
C VAL A 404 -49.41 -0.08 -64.39
N SER A 405 -48.60 0.92 -64.78
CA SER A 405 -48.57 1.38 -66.17
C SER A 405 -48.05 0.31 -67.15
N LEU A 406 -47.17 -0.59 -66.72
CA LEU A 406 -46.78 -1.77 -67.51
C LEU A 406 -47.93 -2.77 -67.68
N LYS A 407 -48.78 -2.98 -66.66
CA LYS A 407 -50.01 -3.80 -66.78
C LYS A 407 -51.05 -3.14 -67.68
N GLU A 408 -51.22 -1.82 -67.58
CA GLU A 408 -52.11 -1.04 -68.46
C GLU A 408 -51.63 -1.11 -69.92
N LEU A 409 -50.34 -0.90 -70.18
CA LEU A 409 -49.73 -1.06 -71.51
C LEU A 409 -49.87 -2.50 -72.04
N HIS A 410 -49.80 -3.51 -71.18
CA HIS A 410 -50.04 -4.90 -71.58
C HIS A 410 -51.52 -5.18 -71.89
N ALA A 411 -52.45 -4.68 -71.08
CA ALA A 411 -53.88 -4.80 -71.32
C ALA A 411 -54.30 -4.08 -72.61
N LEU A 412 -53.82 -2.86 -72.83
CA LEU A 412 -54.02 -2.13 -74.09
C LEU A 412 -53.40 -2.87 -75.28
N ARG A 413 -52.24 -3.52 -75.12
CA ARG A 413 -51.65 -4.36 -76.18
C ARG A 413 -52.50 -5.58 -76.49
N LEU A 414 -53.10 -6.24 -75.49
CA LEU A 414 -54.04 -7.34 -75.70
C LEU A 414 -55.28 -6.86 -76.46
N ILE A 415 -55.91 -5.77 -76.02
CA ILE A 415 -57.08 -5.17 -76.68
C ILE A 415 -56.75 -4.80 -78.14
N VAL A 416 -55.62 -4.13 -78.40
CA VAL A 416 -55.18 -3.80 -79.77
C VAL A 416 -54.94 -5.05 -80.62
N ASN A 417 -54.45 -6.14 -80.02
CA ASN A 417 -54.27 -7.42 -80.72
C ASN A 417 -55.62 -8.14 -80.97
N GLU A 418 -56.57 -8.07 -80.06
CA GLU A 418 -57.93 -8.57 -80.21
C GLU A 418 -58.70 -7.80 -81.28
N GLU A 419 -58.64 -6.47 -81.27
CA GLU A 419 -59.19 -5.59 -82.33
C GLU A 419 -58.53 -5.86 -83.68
N GLN A 420 -57.21 -6.05 -83.73
CA GLN A 420 -56.51 -6.41 -84.97
C GLN A 420 -56.90 -7.81 -85.47
N ASN A 421 -57.13 -8.78 -84.59
CA ASN A 421 -57.65 -10.11 -84.95
C ASN A 421 -59.10 -10.05 -85.44
N GLN A 422 -59.97 -9.29 -84.76
CA GLN A 422 -61.34 -9.01 -85.22
C GLN A 422 -61.33 -8.34 -86.59
N LYS A 423 -60.45 -7.36 -86.82
CA LYS A 423 -60.26 -6.70 -88.11
C LYS A 423 -59.82 -7.68 -89.19
N VAL A 424 -58.90 -8.61 -88.92
CA VAL A 424 -58.53 -9.68 -89.86
C VAL A 424 -59.72 -10.60 -90.15
N MET A 425 -60.49 -11.01 -89.14
CA MET A 425 -61.71 -11.81 -89.34
C MET A 425 -62.77 -11.08 -90.17
N LEU A 426 -62.94 -9.76 -89.98
CA LEU A 426 -63.84 -8.92 -90.76
C LEU A 426 -63.34 -8.72 -92.19
N VAL A 427 -62.03 -8.54 -92.42
CA VAL A 427 -61.43 -8.52 -93.76
C VAL A 427 -61.67 -9.85 -94.47
N ASN A 428 -61.40 -10.98 -93.83
CA ASN A 428 -61.67 -12.30 -94.39
C ASN A 428 -63.16 -12.48 -94.76
N LYS A 429 -64.09 -12.04 -93.89
CA LYS A 429 -65.54 -12.11 -94.19
C LYS A 429 -65.98 -11.14 -95.28
N ILE A 430 -65.29 -10.00 -95.45
CA ILE A 430 -65.49 -9.10 -96.60
C ILE A 430 -64.99 -9.79 -97.88
N GLU A 431 -63.80 -10.40 -97.87
CA GLU A 431 -63.26 -11.15 -99.01
C GLU A 431 -64.15 -12.35 -99.40
N GLU A 432 -64.72 -13.06 -98.42
CA GLU A 432 -65.75 -14.09 -98.65
C GLU A 432 -67.01 -13.49 -99.29
N LEU A 433 -67.54 -12.37 -98.77
CA LEU A 433 -68.75 -11.71 -99.32
C LEU A 433 -68.52 -11.11 -100.70
N ASP A 434 -67.32 -10.60 -101.00
CA ASP A 434 -66.93 -10.14 -102.33
C ASP A 434 -66.79 -11.32 -103.29
N ALA A 435 -66.26 -12.47 -102.84
CA ALA A 435 -66.25 -13.70 -103.63
C ALA A 435 -67.67 -14.24 -103.89
N GLU A 436 -68.56 -14.22 -102.89
CA GLU A 436 -70.00 -14.53 -103.05
C GLU A 436 -70.68 -13.54 -104.02
N LEU A 437 -70.40 -12.24 -103.92
CA LEU A 437 -70.91 -11.21 -104.84
C LEU A 437 -70.37 -11.38 -106.27
N VAL A 438 -69.11 -11.80 -106.45
CA VAL A 438 -68.56 -12.15 -107.76
C VAL A 438 -69.25 -13.40 -108.31
N GLN A 439 -69.47 -14.43 -107.49
CA GLN A 439 -70.22 -15.62 -107.91
C GLN A 439 -71.66 -15.25 -108.33
N LEU A 440 -72.39 -14.50 -107.51
CA LEU A 440 -73.74 -14.01 -107.81
C LEU A 440 -73.76 -13.13 -109.08
N LYS A 441 -72.77 -12.25 -109.28
CA LYS A 441 -72.62 -11.47 -110.53
C LYS A 441 -72.40 -12.39 -111.73
N THR A 442 -71.57 -13.44 -111.63
CA THR A 442 -71.39 -14.38 -112.75
C THR A 442 -72.63 -15.27 -113.00
N LEU A 443 -73.41 -15.61 -111.97
CA LEU A 443 -74.68 -16.33 -112.11
C LEU A 443 -75.72 -15.44 -112.79
N SER A 444 -75.92 -14.21 -112.31
CA SER A 444 -76.81 -13.21 -112.91
C SER A 444 -76.39 -12.85 -114.35
N GLN A 445 -75.09 -12.78 -114.64
CA GLN A 445 -74.60 -12.62 -116.02
C GLN A 445 -74.88 -13.84 -116.91
N LYS A 446 -74.75 -15.07 -116.39
CA LYS A 446 -75.13 -16.30 -117.12
C LYS A 446 -76.63 -16.37 -117.38
N GLU A 447 -77.44 -15.99 -116.41
CA GLU A 447 -78.91 -15.92 -116.49
C GLU A 447 -79.37 -14.83 -117.47
N CYS A 448 -78.76 -13.65 -117.43
CA CYS A 448 -78.97 -12.60 -118.43
C CYS A 448 -78.51 -13.02 -119.84
N ALA A 449 -77.38 -13.74 -119.96
CA ALA A 449 -76.89 -14.31 -121.21
C ALA A 449 -77.77 -15.47 -121.75
N TYR A 450 -78.46 -16.19 -120.86
CA TYR A 450 -79.47 -17.18 -121.21
C TYR A 450 -80.74 -16.49 -121.73
N ASN A 451 -81.30 -15.55 -120.97
CA ASN A 451 -82.50 -14.81 -121.32
C ASN A 451 -82.34 -14.01 -122.63
N THR A 452 -81.15 -13.44 -122.88
CA THR A 452 -80.85 -12.75 -124.15
C THR A 452 -80.63 -13.71 -125.33
N ARG A 453 -80.21 -14.96 -125.09
CA ARG A 453 -80.22 -16.03 -126.10
C ARG A 453 -81.64 -16.42 -126.47
N GLU A 454 -82.47 -16.70 -125.47
CA GLU A 454 -83.88 -17.09 -125.65
C GLU A 454 -84.67 -15.97 -126.37
N ALA A 455 -84.43 -14.71 -126.00
CA ALA A 455 -84.97 -13.55 -126.72
C ALA A 455 -84.45 -13.45 -128.17
N MET A 456 -83.17 -13.72 -128.44
CA MET A 456 -82.63 -13.75 -129.81
C MET A 456 -83.25 -14.87 -130.66
N GLU A 457 -83.53 -16.03 -130.09
CA GLU A 457 -84.17 -17.14 -130.80
C GLU A 457 -85.65 -16.85 -131.07
N ALA A 458 -86.36 -16.22 -130.12
CA ALA A 458 -87.71 -15.70 -130.34
C ALA A 458 -87.77 -14.61 -131.43
N VAL A 459 -86.81 -13.68 -131.47
CA VAL A 459 -86.71 -12.65 -132.52
C VAL A 459 -86.47 -13.29 -133.90
N LYS A 460 -85.54 -14.24 -134.02
CA LYS A 460 -85.29 -14.96 -135.29
C LYS A 460 -86.51 -15.75 -135.77
N ALA A 461 -87.27 -16.35 -134.85
CA ALA A 461 -88.53 -17.02 -135.17
C ALA A 461 -89.59 -16.04 -135.73
N LEU A 462 -89.61 -14.80 -135.23
CA LEU A 462 -90.49 -13.73 -135.74
C LEU A 462 -90.03 -13.19 -137.10
N GLU A 463 -88.72 -13.00 -137.33
CA GLU A 463 -88.16 -12.56 -138.61
C GLU A 463 -88.57 -13.50 -139.77
N VAL A 464 -88.40 -14.81 -139.60
CA VAL A 464 -88.82 -15.84 -140.57
C VAL A 464 -90.34 -15.81 -140.85
N LEU A 465 -91.14 -15.36 -139.88
CA LEU A 465 -92.60 -15.25 -139.99
C LEU A 465 -93.00 -13.98 -140.78
N VAL A 466 -92.31 -12.86 -140.55
CA VAL A 466 -92.47 -11.60 -141.31
C VAL A 466 -92.04 -11.76 -142.77
N GLU A 467 -90.96 -12.50 -143.03
CA GLU A 467 -90.45 -12.69 -144.40
C GLU A 467 -91.42 -13.53 -145.26
N LYS A 468 -92.00 -14.59 -144.68
CA LYS A 468 -93.10 -15.35 -145.32
C LYS A 468 -94.34 -14.48 -145.60
N LYS A 469 -94.72 -13.60 -144.67
CA LYS A 469 -95.86 -12.66 -144.85
C LYS A 469 -95.61 -11.66 -145.98
N THR A 470 -94.39 -11.14 -146.13
CA THR A 470 -94.06 -10.13 -147.16
C THR A 470 -93.91 -10.72 -148.57
N GLN A 471 -93.59 -12.01 -148.70
CA GLN A 471 -93.65 -12.71 -149.99
C GLN A 471 -95.09 -12.85 -150.50
N ALA A 472 -96.02 -13.35 -149.66
CA ALA A 472 -97.44 -13.51 -150.03
C ALA A 472 -98.11 -12.19 -150.49
N VAL A 473 -97.73 -11.06 -149.90
CA VAL A 473 -98.24 -9.73 -150.29
C VAL A 473 -97.78 -9.30 -151.70
N LYS A 474 -96.64 -9.79 -152.19
CA LYS A 474 -96.17 -9.50 -153.56
C LYS A 474 -97.00 -10.27 -154.61
N GLU A 475 -97.30 -11.53 -154.35
CA GLU A 475 -98.05 -12.41 -155.27
C GLU A 475 -99.48 -11.90 -155.53
N VAL A 476 -100.20 -11.53 -154.46
CA VAL A 476 -101.55 -10.93 -154.55
C VAL A 476 -101.53 -9.63 -155.38
N LYS A 477 -100.45 -8.86 -155.31
CA LYS A 477 -100.30 -7.59 -156.07
C LYS A 477 -100.12 -7.84 -157.57
N CYS A 478 -99.46 -8.92 -157.96
CA CYS A 478 -99.37 -9.36 -159.35
C CYS A 478 -100.72 -9.86 -159.88
N GLN A 479 -101.46 -10.65 -159.10
CA GLN A 479 -102.79 -11.15 -159.49
C GLN A 479 -103.81 -10.01 -159.68
N PHE A 480 -103.84 -9.02 -158.78
CA PHE A 480 -104.68 -7.82 -158.91
C PHE A 480 -104.37 -7.02 -160.19
N SER A 481 -103.11 -6.98 -160.60
CA SER A 481 -102.66 -6.28 -161.81
C SER A 481 -103.17 -6.97 -163.09
N ALA A 482 -103.14 -8.31 -163.14
CA ALA A 482 -103.65 -9.09 -164.27
C ALA A 482 -105.18 -8.98 -164.42
N ALA A 483 -105.93 -9.06 -163.31
CA ALA A 483 -107.39 -8.93 -163.31
C ALA A 483 -107.87 -7.59 -163.88
N LYS A 484 -107.13 -6.50 -163.63
CA LYS A 484 -107.46 -5.15 -164.09
C LYS A 484 -107.34 -4.96 -165.61
N LEU A 485 -106.50 -5.75 -166.26
CA LEU A 485 -106.33 -5.77 -167.72
C LEU A 485 -107.47 -6.52 -168.43
N LEU A 486 -107.82 -7.72 -167.95
CA LEU A 486 -108.89 -8.54 -168.52
C LEU A 486 -110.26 -7.83 -168.49
N ALA A 487 -110.56 -7.12 -167.39
CA ALA A 487 -111.78 -6.32 -167.26
C ALA A 487 -111.91 -5.22 -168.35
N HIS A 488 -110.79 -4.72 -168.88
CA HIS A 488 -110.77 -3.67 -169.90
C HIS A 488 -110.95 -4.21 -171.33
N GLN A 489 -110.53 -5.45 -171.61
CA GLN A 489 -110.80 -6.12 -172.90
C GLN A 489 -112.29 -6.46 -173.04
N ALA A 490 -112.88 -7.12 -172.03
CA ALA A 490 -114.31 -7.48 -172.04
C ALA A 490 -115.23 -6.27 -172.28
N LYS A 491 -114.87 -5.09 -171.77
CA LYS A 491 -115.64 -3.85 -171.98
C LYS A 491 -115.64 -3.38 -173.45
N LYS A 492 -114.50 -3.47 -174.14
CA LYS A 492 -114.38 -3.11 -175.58
C LYS A 492 -115.08 -4.10 -176.51
N GLU A 493 -115.22 -5.36 -176.13
CA GLU A 493 -115.96 -6.35 -176.94
C GLU A 493 -117.48 -6.19 -176.80
N LYS A 494 -117.97 -5.84 -175.61
CA LYS A 494 -119.39 -5.54 -175.39
C LYS A 494 -119.90 -4.39 -176.27
N GLU A 495 -119.12 -3.31 -176.43
CA GLU A 495 -119.46 -2.19 -177.31
C GLU A 495 -119.52 -2.61 -178.79
N LYS A 496 -118.54 -3.41 -179.25
CA LYS A 496 -118.53 -3.95 -180.62
C LYS A 496 -119.74 -4.84 -180.92
N LEU A 497 -120.18 -5.63 -179.94
CA LEU A 497 -121.37 -6.48 -180.07
C LEU A 497 -122.67 -5.66 -180.08
N LEU A 498 -122.81 -4.62 -179.26
CA LEU A 498 -123.97 -3.72 -179.30
C LEU A 498 -124.13 -2.99 -180.64
N ILE A 499 -123.03 -2.58 -181.26
CA ILE A 499 -123.01 -1.99 -182.62
C ILE A 499 -123.32 -3.05 -183.71
N ARG A 500 -123.09 -4.34 -183.44
CA ARG A 500 -123.47 -5.44 -184.34
C ARG A 500 -124.98 -5.75 -184.25
N ILE A 501 -125.50 -5.81 -183.03
CA ILE A 501 -126.93 -6.10 -182.74
C ILE A 501 -127.82 -5.01 -183.33
N SER A 502 -127.54 -3.74 -183.04
CA SER A 502 -128.32 -2.60 -183.55
C SER A 502 -128.31 -2.45 -185.09
N LYS A 503 -127.32 -3.04 -185.80
CA LYS A 503 -127.38 -3.19 -187.26
C LYS A 503 -128.29 -4.33 -187.71
N LEU A 504 -128.21 -5.49 -187.05
CA LEU A 504 -129.02 -6.66 -187.37
C LEU A 504 -130.52 -6.43 -187.09
N GLU A 505 -130.85 -5.72 -186.01
CA GLU A 505 -132.23 -5.35 -185.67
C GLU A 505 -132.85 -4.41 -186.73
N ALA A 506 -132.06 -3.47 -187.26
CA ALA A 506 -132.50 -2.57 -188.33
C ALA A 506 -132.59 -3.26 -189.71
N GLU A 507 -131.77 -4.27 -189.99
CA GLU A 507 -131.91 -5.11 -191.19
C GLU A 507 -133.11 -6.06 -191.10
N LEU A 508 -133.44 -6.56 -189.90
CA LEU A 508 -134.68 -7.30 -189.63
C LEU A 508 -135.93 -6.44 -189.87
N ALA A 509 -135.93 -5.20 -189.39
CA ALA A 509 -137.03 -4.24 -189.62
C ALA A 509 -137.27 -3.90 -191.11
N ARG A 510 -136.31 -4.20 -192.01
CA ARG A 510 -136.46 -4.04 -193.47
C ARG A 510 -136.88 -5.30 -194.22
N ARG A 511 -137.15 -6.42 -193.53
CA ARG A 511 -137.49 -7.72 -194.16
C ARG A 511 -138.88 -8.26 -193.85
N ILE A 512 -139.70 -7.53 -193.10
CA ILE A 512 -141.14 -7.85 -192.95
C ILE A 512 -141.95 -6.66 -193.48
N SER A 513 -142.08 -6.63 -194.80
CA SER A 513 -142.97 -5.75 -195.57
C SER A 513 -143.53 -6.57 -196.74
N TYR A 514 -144.57 -7.35 -196.44
CA TYR A 514 -145.49 -8.01 -197.38
C TYR A 514 -146.86 -8.13 -196.71
#